data_AF-A0A2V5KFH9-F1
#
_entry.id   AF-A0A2V5KFH9-F1
#
_cell.length_a   1.000
_cell.length_b   1.000
_cell.length_c   1.000
_cell.angle_alpha   90.00
_cell.angle_beta   90.00
_cell.angle_gamma   90.00
#
_symmetry.space_group_name_H-M   'P 1'
#
loop_
_entity.id
_entity.type
_entity.pdbx_description
1 polymer ?
#
loop_
_entity_poly.entity_id
_entity_poly.type
_entity_poly.pdbx_seq_one_letter_code
_entity_poly.pdbx_strand_id
1 'polypeptide(L)'
;MSKLGQVVESVENYGKFVLDQVKRARTDEKFGRELLGRWNDIKAKIPITRTPTGLPLPRLALPEIDETGEIARYLFGEGLPGEFPYLNGAYREMYLEPVREIESFERNDAVAAGVSPANRIKTQPARLPPQEEPTRLFSGLMLAEDTNERFHYLTRHQRTHRLSTAFDGPTLYGIDSDADGVFGKVGEGGVAIDTVEDMVRLYDGFDLGSPNFSASMTISGPAPIIMAMYIAAATRRFGPKVVPKLRGTIQADIFKEVQAQNETIFPIEPSLRFLTDMVEFTTREMPRWYPISISRSINSVRGCRFFSIALSTRNTSRSHASRAASGRSECVTCSARGQKRSFTNYIRKPAGAR
;
A
#
# COMPACT_ATOMS: atom_id res chain seq x y z
N MET A 1 -6.43 8.18 -29.88
CA MET A 1 -6.86 8.48 -28.49
C MET A 1 -5.70 8.21 -27.55
N SER A 2 -5.44 9.07 -26.56
CA SER A 2 -4.41 8.79 -25.56
C SER A 2 -4.86 7.64 -24.65
N LYS A 3 -3.91 6.90 -24.04
CA LYS A 3 -4.23 5.87 -23.02
C LYS A 3 -5.09 6.44 -21.88
N LEU A 4 -4.91 7.72 -21.56
CA LEU A 4 -5.73 8.44 -20.59
C LEU A 4 -7.18 8.63 -21.09
N GLY A 5 -7.36 8.97 -22.36
CA GLY A 5 -8.69 9.07 -22.98
C GLY A 5 -9.45 7.75 -22.89
N GLN A 6 -8.77 6.63 -23.16
CA GLN A 6 -9.37 5.29 -23.05
C GLN A 6 -9.82 4.96 -21.62
N VAL A 7 -9.04 5.32 -20.60
CA VAL A 7 -9.42 5.11 -19.20
C VAL A 7 -10.63 5.96 -18.82
N VAL A 8 -10.65 7.24 -19.20
CA VAL A 8 -11.80 8.13 -18.93
C VAL A 8 -13.06 7.61 -19.61
N GLU A 9 -12.96 7.26 -20.89
CA GLU A 9 -14.05 6.68 -21.65
C GLU A 9 -14.55 5.37 -21.02
N SER A 10 -13.64 4.51 -20.55
CA SER A 10 -14.02 3.26 -19.88
C SER A 10 -14.78 3.51 -18.58
N VAL A 11 -14.38 4.52 -17.79
CA VAL A 11 -15.08 4.90 -16.56
C VAL A 11 -16.46 5.49 -16.86
N GLU A 12 -16.56 6.35 -17.88
CA GLU A 12 -17.85 6.91 -18.31
C GLU A 12 -18.79 5.83 -18.85
N ASN A 13 -18.27 4.89 -19.64
CA ASN A 13 -19.02 3.76 -20.16
C ASN A 13 -19.48 2.83 -19.03
N TYR A 14 -18.65 2.61 -18.01
CA TYR A 14 -19.06 1.87 -16.83
C TYR A 14 -20.18 2.59 -16.06
N GLY A 15 -20.08 3.91 -15.89
CA GLY A 15 -21.14 4.71 -15.28
C GLY A 15 -22.47 4.60 -16.04
N LYS A 16 -22.43 4.67 -17.37
CA LYS A 16 -23.62 4.45 -18.22
C LYS A 16 -24.17 3.04 -18.05
N PHE A 17 -23.32 2.01 -18.05
CA PHE A 17 -23.73 0.64 -17.81
C PHE A 17 -24.49 0.47 -16.49
N VAL A 18 -23.99 1.07 -15.39
CA VAL A 18 -24.68 1.03 -14.09
C VAL A 18 -26.06 1.69 -14.19
N LEU A 19 -26.16 2.87 -14.80
CA LEU A 19 -27.44 3.56 -14.99
C LEU A 19 -28.42 2.75 -15.85
N ASP A 20 -27.93 2.07 -16.88
CA ASP A 20 -28.75 1.19 -17.72
C ASP A 20 -29.26 -0.03 -16.94
N GLN A 21 -28.44 -0.63 -16.07
CA GLN A 21 -28.89 -1.71 -15.18
C GLN A 21 -29.94 -1.23 -14.18
N VAL A 22 -29.77 -0.03 -13.61
CA VAL A 22 -30.77 0.59 -12.70
C VAL A 22 -32.08 0.81 -13.42
N LYS A 23 -32.05 1.38 -14.64
CA LYS A 23 -33.24 1.59 -15.45
C LYS A 23 -33.92 0.25 -15.77
N ARG A 24 -33.14 -0.75 -16.18
CA ARG A 24 -33.65 -2.10 -16.48
C ARG A 24 -34.31 -2.74 -15.26
N ALA A 25 -33.69 -2.64 -14.08
CA ALA A 25 -34.24 -3.19 -12.84
C ALA A 25 -35.60 -2.59 -12.46
N ARG A 26 -35.86 -1.34 -12.87
CA ARG A 26 -37.15 -0.64 -12.67
C ARG A 26 -38.19 -0.96 -13.73
N THR A 27 -37.77 -1.25 -14.97
CA THR A 27 -38.69 -1.44 -16.11
C THR A 27 -38.99 -2.91 -16.41
N ASP A 28 -38.04 -3.81 -16.17
CA ASP A 28 -38.17 -5.25 -16.43
C ASP A 28 -38.47 -5.97 -15.11
N GLU A 29 -39.75 -6.31 -14.90
CA GLU A 29 -40.22 -6.96 -13.67
C GLU A 29 -39.57 -8.32 -13.40
N LYS A 30 -39.16 -9.06 -14.44
CA LYS A 30 -38.51 -10.35 -14.26
C LYS A 30 -37.10 -10.13 -13.72
N PHE A 31 -36.34 -9.22 -14.33
CA PHE A 31 -35.00 -8.86 -13.88
C PHE A 31 -35.00 -8.22 -12.49
N GLY A 32 -35.96 -7.35 -12.20
CA GLY A 32 -36.15 -6.76 -10.88
C GLY A 32 -36.40 -7.82 -9.79
N ARG A 33 -37.28 -8.79 -10.06
CA ARG A 33 -37.55 -9.90 -9.12
C ARG A 33 -36.33 -10.79 -8.90
N GLU A 34 -35.56 -11.07 -9.94
CA GLU A 34 -34.32 -11.83 -9.83
C GLU A 34 -33.29 -11.10 -8.97
N LEU A 35 -33.12 -9.79 -9.16
CA LEU A 35 -32.22 -8.97 -8.35
C LEU A 35 -32.65 -8.90 -6.89
N LEU A 36 -33.94 -8.73 -6.61
CA LEU A 36 -34.46 -8.73 -5.25
C LEU A 36 -34.24 -10.10 -4.57
N GLY A 37 -34.46 -11.20 -5.30
CA GLY A 37 -34.15 -12.54 -4.82
C GLY A 37 -32.67 -12.70 -4.48
N ARG A 38 -31.78 -12.31 -5.40
CA ARG A 38 -30.33 -12.32 -5.19
C ARG A 38 -29.93 -11.48 -3.98
N TRP A 39 -30.52 -10.30 -3.81
CA TRP A 39 -30.25 -9.40 -2.68
C TRP A 39 -30.62 -10.03 -1.35
N ASN A 40 -31.80 -10.63 -1.25
CA ASN A 40 -32.24 -11.33 -0.05
C ASN A 40 -31.38 -12.56 0.26
N ASP A 41 -30.98 -13.32 -0.77
CA ASP A 41 -30.05 -14.44 -0.62
C ASP A 41 -28.68 -13.99 -0.10
N ILE A 42 -28.17 -12.85 -0.57
CA ILE A 42 -26.92 -12.27 -0.06
C ILE A 42 -27.10 -11.90 1.42
N LYS A 43 -28.13 -11.13 1.77
CA LYS A 43 -28.41 -10.73 3.16
C LYS A 43 -28.49 -11.94 4.10
N ALA A 44 -29.20 -12.99 3.68
CA ALA A 44 -29.37 -14.21 4.47
C ALA A 44 -28.06 -14.99 4.68
N LYS A 45 -27.09 -14.88 3.78
CA LYS A 45 -25.79 -15.58 3.86
C LYS A 45 -24.74 -14.81 4.67
N ILE A 46 -25.01 -13.57 5.09
CA ILE A 46 -24.06 -12.78 5.88
C ILE A 46 -23.94 -13.38 7.29
N PRO A 47 -22.73 -13.73 7.75
CA PRO A 47 -22.56 -14.26 9.09
C PRO A 47 -22.91 -13.20 10.16
N ILE A 48 -23.52 -13.65 11.25
CA ILE A 48 -23.84 -12.82 12.41
C ILE A 48 -22.83 -13.13 13.51
N THR A 49 -22.25 -12.09 14.09
CA THR A 49 -21.47 -12.15 15.33
C THR A 49 -22.27 -11.61 16.51
N ARG A 50 -21.85 -11.87 17.74
CA ARG A 50 -22.49 -11.32 18.94
C ARG A 50 -21.52 -10.41 19.68
N THR A 51 -22.02 -9.27 20.15
CA THR A 51 -21.26 -8.40 21.06
C THR A 51 -21.12 -9.06 22.44
N PRO A 52 -20.21 -8.54 23.31
CA PRO A 52 -20.16 -8.94 24.72
C PRO A 52 -21.49 -8.75 25.47
N THR A 53 -22.33 -7.80 25.01
CA THR A 53 -23.69 -7.56 25.54
C THR A 53 -24.75 -8.48 24.93
N GLY A 54 -24.36 -9.41 24.06
CA GLY A 54 -25.25 -10.38 23.41
C GLY A 54 -25.98 -9.89 22.16
N LEU A 55 -25.76 -8.63 21.74
CA LEU A 55 -26.42 -8.05 20.57
C LEU A 55 -25.93 -8.74 19.28
N PRO A 56 -26.82 -9.24 18.43
CA PRO A 56 -26.45 -9.79 17.14
C PRO A 56 -26.05 -8.65 16.18
N LEU A 57 -24.89 -8.78 15.55
CA LEU A 57 -24.38 -7.84 14.54
C LEU A 57 -24.00 -8.60 13.27
N PRO A 58 -24.48 -8.18 12.09
CA PRO A 58 -24.02 -8.75 10.84
C PRO A 58 -22.54 -8.38 10.60
N ARG A 59 -21.76 -9.32 10.06
CA ARG A 59 -20.35 -9.08 9.71
C ARG A 59 -20.18 -8.07 8.56
N LEU A 60 -21.18 -7.98 7.70
CA LEU A 60 -21.31 -6.95 6.67
C LEU A 60 -22.70 -6.31 6.81
N ALA A 61 -22.75 -5.05 7.22
CA ALA A 61 -23.99 -4.31 7.30
C ALA A 61 -24.39 -3.84 5.89
N LEU A 62 -25.34 -4.55 5.27
CA LEU A 62 -25.95 -4.11 4.03
C LEU A 62 -27.09 -3.12 4.30
N PRO A 63 -27.35 -2.17 3.39
CA PRO A 63 -28.47 -1.25 3.53
C PRO A 63 -29.81 -2.00 3.39
N GLU A 64 -30.84 -1.54 4.11
CA GLU A 64 -32.19 -2.09 3.97
C GLU A 64 -32.89 -1.46 2.76
N ILE A 65 -32.68 -2.08 1.60
CA ILE A 65 -33.23 -1.66 0.31
C ILE A 65 -34.19 -2.73 -0.19
N ASP A 66 -35.39 -2.32 -0.59
CA ASP A 66 -36.43 -3.13 -1.23
C ASP A 66 -36.71 -2.71 -2.69
N GLU A 67 -36.30 -1.51 -3.10
CA GLU A 67 -36.40 -1.02 -4.49
C GLU A 67 -35.34 -1.64 -5.40
N THR A 68 -35.78 -2.26 -6.50
CA THR A 68 -34.92 -3.04 -7.40
C THR A 68 -33.85 -2.21 -8.11
N GLY A 69 -34.13 -0.94 -8.43
CA GLY A 69 -33.17 0.00 -8.99
C GLY A 69 -32.06 0.39 -8.02
N GLU A 70 -32.36 0.66 -6.76
CA GLU A 70 -31.37 0.93 -5.71
C GLU A 70 -30.50 -0.32 -5.43
N ILE A 71 -31.11 -1.52 -5.44
CA ILE A 71 -30.35 -2.79 -5.35
C ILE A 71 -29.38 -2.92 -6.54
N ALA A 72 -29.83 -2.63 -7.76
CA ALA A 72 -28.98 -2.63 -8.94
C ALA A 72 -27.84 -1.60 -8.82
N ARG A 73 -28.14 -0.38 -8.34
CA ARG A 73 -27.13 0.65 -8.13
C ARG A 73 -26.06 0.20 -7.15
N TYR A 74 -26.44 -0.47 -6.06
CA TYR A 74 -25.48 -0.98 -5.09
C TYR A 74 -24.63 -2.12 -5.69
N LEU A 75 -25.28 -3.16 -6.24
CA LEU A 75 -24.57 -4.34 -6.74
C LEU A 75 -23.67 -4.06 -7.95
N PHE A 76 -24.10 -3.20 -8.87
CA PHE A 76 -23.32 -2.87 -10.06
C PHE A 76 -22.47 -1.61 -9.89
N GLY A 77 -22.87 -0.65 -9.06
CA GLY A 77 -22.15 0.62 -8.88
C GLY A 77 -21.08 0.56 -7.80
N GLU A 78 -21.35 -0.14 -6.70
CA GLU A 78 -20.45 -0.23 -5.54
C GLU A 78 -19.80 -1.60 -5.41
N GLY A 79 -20.56 -2.66 -5.69
CA GLY A 79 -20.14 -4.05 -5.55
C GLY A 79 -20.03 -4.51 -4.10
N LEU A 80 -20.04 -5.82 -3.87
CA LEU A 80 -19.68 -6.38 -2.56
C LEU A 80 -18.15 -6.33 -2.36
N PRO A 81 -17.64 -6.44 -1.12
CA PRO A 81 -16.20 -6.58 -0.89
C PRO A 81 -15.59 -7.72 -1.72
N GLY A 82 -14.54 -7.42 -2.49
CA GLY A 82 -13.91 -8.36 -3.43
C GLY A 82 -14.58 -8.45 -4.80
N GLU A 83 -15.62 -7.66 -5.08
CA GLU A 83 -16.26 -7.56 -6.39
C GLU A 83 -15.96 -6.20 -7.03
N PHE A 84 -15.84 -6.18 -8.36
CA PHE A 84 -15.67 -4.93 -9.10
C PHE A 84 -16.88 -4.00 -8.88
N PRO A 85 -16.68 -2.67 -8.68
CA PRO A 85 -15.44 -1.89 -8.85
C PRO A 85 -14.57 -1.79 -7.59
N TYR A 86 -14.75 -2.70 -6.63
CA TYR A 86 -13.99 -2.82 -5.38
C TYR A 86 -14.13 -1.62 -4.43
N LEU A 87 -15.25 -0.89 -4.53
CA LEU A 87 -15.51 0.29 -3.70
C LEU A 87 -15.58 -0.09 -2.21
N ASN A 88 -16.27 -1.19 -1.91
CA ASN A 88 -16.45 -1.70 -0.55
C ASN A 88 -15.27 -2.57 -0.06
N GLY A 89 -14.20 -2.68 -0.85
CA GLY A 89 -12.98 -3.40 -0.51
C GLY A 89 -12.45 -4.23 -1.66
N ALA A 90 -11.12 -4.29 -1.79
CA ALA A 90 -10.46 -5.11 -2.80
C ALA A 90 -10.53 -6.62 -2.49
N TYR A 91 -10.68 -6.98 -1.21
CA TYR A 91 -10.68 -8.35 -0.74
C TYR A 91 -12.00 -8.68 -0.06
N ARG A 92 -12.49 -9.89 -0.30
CA ARG A 92 -13.72 -10.41 0.29
C ARG A 92 -13.55 -10.69 1.79
N GLU A 93 -12.35 -11.10 2.16
CA GLU A 93 -11.92 -11.57 3.47
C GLU A 93 -11.88 -10.43 4.50
N MET A 94 -11.80 -9.17 4.06
CA MET A 94 -11.70 -8.01 4.96
C MET A 94 -12.90 -7.88 5.93
N TYR A 95 -14.06 -8.46 5.57
CA TYR A 95 -15.27 -8.46 6.41
C TYR A 95 -15.87 -9.85 6.67
N LEU A 96 -15.47 -10.88 5.91
CA LEU A 96 -16.17 -12.17 5.87
C LEU A 96 -15.39 -13.33 6.48
N GLU A 97 -14.31 -13.08 7.24
CA GLU A 97 -13.60 -14.17 7.91
C GLU A 97 -14.51 -14.90 8.92
N PRO A 98 -14.40 -16.23 9.06
CA PRO A 98 -14.93 -16.91 10.23
C PRO A 98 -14.20 -16.38 11.46
N VAL A 99 -14.94 -16.12 12.54
CA VAL A 99 -14.35 -15.87 13.86
C VAL A 99 -13.46 -17.07 14.17
N ARG A 100 -12.14 -16.89 14.08
CA ARG A 100 -11.26 -17.74 14.88
C ARG A 100 -11.46 -17.29 16.31
N GLU A 101 -11.60 -18.25 17.22
CA GLU A 101 -11.62 -18.06 18.67
C GLU A 101 -10.37 -17.27 19.10
N ILE A 102 -10.43 -15.96 18.94
CA ILE A 102 -9.58 -15.03 19.65
C ILE A 102 -10.52 -14.56 20.75
N GLU A 103 -10.26 -15.07 21.95
CA GLU A 103 -10.87 -14.67 23.22
C GLU A 103 -12.26 -15.24 23.53
N SER A 104 -12.40 -16.58 23.50
CA SER A 104 -13.21 -17.20 24.54
C SER A 104 -12.43 -17.08 25.86
N PHE A 105 -12.72 -16.04 26.66
CA PHE A 105 -12.46 -16.04 28.10
C PHE A 105 -13.39 -17.08 28.78
N GLU A 106 -13.38 -18.31 28.29
CA GLU A 106 -13.93 -19.43 29.03
C GLU A 106 -12.93 -19.73 30.13
N ARG A 107 -13.31 -19.28 31.32
CA ARG A 107 -12.72 -19.67 32.60
C ARG A 107 -12.50 -21.18 32.56
N ASN A 108 -11.25 -21.61 32.66
CA ASN A 108 -10.85 -23.02 32.77
C ASN A 108 -11.43 -23.64 34.06
N ASP A 109 -12.72 -23.96 34.06
CA ASP A 109 -13.38 -24.78 35.07
C ASP A 109 -13.72 -26.14 34.42
N ALA A 110 -12.71 -26.84 33.93
CA ALA A 110 -12.86 -28.22 33.44
C ALA A 110 -11.61 -29.06 33.73
N VAL A 111 -11.22 -29.12 35.01
CA VAL A 111 -10.47 -30.27 35.55
C VAL A 111 -11.44 -31.11 36.39
N ALA A 112 -12.43 -31.73 35.74
CA ALA A 112 -13.23 -32.81 36.31
C ALA A 112 -14.17 -33.42 35.26
N ALA A 113 -13.63 -34.28 34.40
CA ALA A 113 -14.32 -35.47 33.88
C ALA A 113 -13.41 -36.15 32.85
N GLY A 114 -12.81 -37.26 33.25
CA GLY A 114 -12.04 -38.12 32.34
C GLY A 114 -12.93 -38.69 31.25
N VAL A 115 -12.74 -38.24 30.02
CA VAL A 115 -13.23 -38.91 28.81
C VAL A 115 -12.12 -38.90 27.78
N SER A 116 -11.67 -40.09 27.37
CA SER A 116 -10.58 -40.30 26.42
C SER A 116 -10.90 -39.78 25.01
N PRO A 117 -9.94 -39.20 24.27
CA PRO A 117 -10.18 -38.67 22.94
C PRO A 117 -9.98 -39.79 21.90
N ALA A 118 -11.00 -40.59 21.65
CA ALA A 118 -11.07 -41.46 20.48
C ALA A 118 -12.31 -41.08 19.65
N ASN A 119 -12.11 -40.92 18.34
CA ASN A 119 -13.10 -40.62 17.30
C ASN A 119 -13.59 -39.16 17.16
N ARG A 120 -12.75 -38.31 16.57
CA ARG A 120 -13.20 -37.28 15.60
C ARG A 120 -12.27 -37.25 14.38
N ILE A 121 -12.41 -38.23 13.50
CA ILE A 121 -11.97 -38.10 12.10
C ILE A 121 -13.21 -37.72 11.30
N LYS A 122 -13.38 -36.43 11.01
CA LYS A 122 -14.20 -35.93 9.89
C LYS A 122 -13.50 -34.71 9.31
N THR A 123 -12.90 -34.90 8.13
CA THR A 123 -12.73 -33.91 7.07
C THR A 123 -12.58 -32.45 7.53
N GLN A 124 -11.35 -32.06 7.88
CA GLN A 124 -11.02 -30.63 7.96
C GLN A 124 -11.03 -30.07 6.53
N PRO A 125 -11.87 -29.07 6.19
CA PRO A 125 -11.65 -28.29 4.99
C PRO A 125 -10.25 -27.67 5.09
N ALA A 126 -9.53 -27.61 3.96
CA ALA A 126 -8.18 -27.06 3.88
C ALA A 126 -8.09 -25.78 4.71
N ARG A 127 -7.21 -25.75 5.73
CA ARG A 127 -6.99 -24.58 6.58
C ARG A 127 -6.76 -23.38 5.67
N LEU A 128 -7.72 -22.44 5.65
CA LEU A 128 -7.52 -21.14 5.02
C LEU A 128 -6.21 -20.55 5.59
N PRO A 129 -5.29 -20.09 4.73
CA PRO A 129 -4.04 -19.51 5.19
C PRO A 129 -4.37 -18.40 6.20
N PRO A 130 -3.69 -18.35 7.35
CA PRO A 130 -3.97 -17.35 8.37
C PRO A 130 -3.86 -15.94 7.77
N GLN A 131 -4.88 -15.11 8.00
CA GLN A 131 -4.90 -13.73 7.53
C GLN A 131 -3.72 -12.96 8.11
N GLU A 132 -2.98 -12.27 7.25
CA GLU A 132 -1.89 -11.39 7.65
C GLU A 132 -2.51 -10.14 8.30
N GLU A 133 -2.10 -9.83 9.54
CA GLU A 133 -2.57 -8.63 10.23
C GLU A 133 -2.15 -7.38 9.46
N PRO A 134 -3.02 -6.37 9.30
CA PRO A 134 -2.69 -5.20 8.51
C PRO A 134 -1.62 -4.32 9.17
N THR A 135 -1.49 -4.43 10.50
CA THR A 135 -0.59 -3.63 11.33
C THR A 135 0.83 -3.63 10.77
N ARG A 136 1.36 -2.42 10.57
CA ARG A 136 2.74 -2.18 10.14
C ARG A 136 3.26 -1.01 10.94
N LEU A 137 4.30 -1.23 11.74
CA LEU A 137 4.78 -0.24 12.71
C LEU A 137 5.97 0.53 12.12
N PHE A 138 5.86 1.86 12.13
CA PHE A 138 6.88 2.79 11.66
C PHE A 138 7.93 3.01 12.77
N SER A 139 9.20 2.74 12.46
CA SER A 139 10.29 2.86 13.43
C SER A 139 11.62 3.16 12.74
N GLY A 140 12.45 3.93 13.43
CA GLY A 140 13.81 4.28 13.05
C GLY A 140 14.31 5.37 13.99
N LEU A 141 15.42 5.11 14.67
CA LEU A 141 16.09 6.03 15.59
C LEU A 141 17.51 5.53 15.83
N MET A 142 18.48 6.44 15.96
CA MET A 142 19.88 6.12 16.24
C MET A 142 20.49 5.20 15.16
N LEU A 143 21.25 4.18 15.55
CA LEU A 143 21.98 3.30 14.64
C LEU A 143 21.12 2.11 14.21
N ALA A 144 21.67 1.33 13.28
CA ALA A 144 21.00 0.16 12.71
C ALA A 144 20.63 -0.88 13.79
N GLU A 145 21.51 -1.09 14.77
CA GLU A 145 21.34 -2.02 15.89
C GLU A 145 20.22 -1.57 16.84
N ASP A 146 20.16 -0.28 17.17
CA ASP A 146 19.12 0.28 18.05
C ASP A 146 17.73 0.13 17.40
N THR A 147 17.64 0.43 16.10
CA THR A 147 16.41 0.25 15.35
C THR A 147 16.06 -1.23 15.17
N ASN A 148 17.05 -2.12 15.03
CA ASN A 148 16.83 -3.56 15.00
C ASN A 148 16.24 -4.08 16.31
N GLU A 149 16.80 -3.68 17.46
CA GLU A 149 16.25 -4.02 18.79
C GLU A 149 14.79 -3.58 18.89
N ARG A 150 14.50 -2.35 18.41
CA ARG A 150 13.14 -1.84 18.36
C ARG A 150 12.23 -2.66 17.46
N PHE A 151 12.69 -3.11 16.29
CA PHE A 151 11.91 -4.00 15.43
C PHE A 151 11.57 -5.33 16.11
N HIS A 152 12.52 -5.95 16.80
CA HIS A 152 12.27 -7.18 17.57
C HIS A 152 11.26 -6.94 18.70
N TYR A 153 11.40 -5.82 19.41
CA TYR A 153 10.44 -5.42 20.45
C TYR A 153 9.02 -5.26 19.88
N LEU A 154 8.86 -4.52 18.77
CA LEU A 154 7.56 -4.21 18.17
C LEU A 154 6.87 -5.45 17.58
N THR A 155 7.64 -6.46 17.18
CA THR A 155 7.12 -7.66 16.52
C THR A 155 7.04 -8.90 17.42
N ARG A 156 7.46 -8.81 18.70
CA ARG A 156 7.52 -9.93 19.66
C ARG A 156 6.24 -10.77 19.76
N HIS A 157 5.08 -10.15 19.58
CA HIS A 157 3.76 -10.79 19.70
C HIS A 157 3.01 -10.87 18.36
N GLN A 158 3.69 -10.60 17.24
CA GLN A 158 3.10 -10.64 15.91
C GLN A 158 3.46 -11.94 15.20
N ARG A 159 2.50 -12.53 14.49
CA ARG A 159 2.74 -13.73 13.66
C ARG A 159 3.43 -13.39 12.35
N THR A 160 3.20 -12.18 11.85
CA THR A 160 3.76 -11.65 10.60
C THR A 160 4.56 -10.40 10.88
N HIS A 161 5.81 -10.39 10.45
CA HIS A 161 6.76 -9.31 10.69
C HIS A 161 6.64 -8.27 9.57
N ARG A 162 5.82 -7.25 9.82
CA ARG A 162 5.57 -6.15 8.86
C ARG A 162 6.25 -4.89 9.36
N LEU A 163 7.50 -4.71 8.95
CA LEU A 163 8.34 -3.60 9.39
C LEU A 163 8.12 -2.37 8.50
N SER A 164 8.24 -1.17 9.08
CA SER A 164 8.35 0.07 8.30
C SER A 164 9.48 0.93 8.84
N THR A 165 10.48 1.15 8.00
CA THR A 165 11.72 1.81 8.35
C THR A 165 11.65 3.31 8.06
N ALA A 166 12.04 4.10 9.05
CA ALA A 166 12.25 5.55 8.97
C ALA A 166 13.74 5.84 8.91
N PHE A 167 14.21 6.56 7.89
CA PHE A 167 15.64 6.93 7.77
C PHE A 167 15.88 8.33 8.32
N ASP A 168 17.10 8.58 8.79
CA ASP A 168 17.51 9.89 9.31
C ASP A 168 17.70 10.93 8.20
N GLY A 169 17.89 12.19 8.58
CA GLY A 169 18.08 13.29 7.64
C GLY A 169 19.19 13.02 6.59
N PRO A 170 20.44 12.75 7.02
CA PRO A 170 21.55 12.47 6.10
C PRO A 170 21.23 11.36 5.09
N THR A 171 20.71 10.22 5.56
CA THR A 171 20.33 9.10 4.70
C THR A 171 19.22 9.49 3.70
N LEU A 172 18.21 10.26 4.15
CA LEU A 172 17.13 10.76 3.27
C LEU A 172 17.66 11.67 2.14
N TYR A 173 18.75 12.40 2.39
CA TYR A 173 19.41 13.26 1.42
C TYR A 173 20.60 12.59 0.69
N GLY A 174 20.87 11.31 0.95
CA GLY A 174 21.97 10.58 0.32
C GLY A 174 23.35 11.09 0.70
N ILE A 175 23.50 11.51 1.96
CA ILE A 175 24.73 12.03 2.55
C ILE A 175 25.19 11.03 3.61
N ASP A 176 26.45 10.60 3.53
CA ASP A 176 27.06 9.70 4.51
C ASP A 176 27.24 10.39 5.87
N SER A 177 27.21 9.62 6.95
CA SER A 177 27.25 10.14 8.33
C SER A 177 28.56 10.86 8.69
N ASP A 178 29.64 10.66 7.93
CA ASP A 178 30.94 11.31 8.11
C ASP A 178 31.08 12.65 7.36
N ALA A 179 30.04 13.08 6.64
CA ALA A 179 30.04 14.35 5.94
C ALA A 179 30.11 15.55 6.90
N ASP A 180 30.72 16.64 6.43
CA ASP A 180 30.83 17.86 7.22
C ASP A 180 29.44 18.46 7.52
N GLY A 181 29.22 18.80 8.79
CA GLY A 181 28.02 19.53 9.22
C GLY A 181 26.78 18.69 9.48
N VAL A 182 26.84 17.35 9.36
CA VAL A 182 25.67 16.47 9.61
C VAL A 182 25.69 15.71 10.93
N PHE A 183 26.78 15.77 11.71
CA PHE A 183 26.94 15.00 12.96
C PHE A 183 25.73 15.07 13.92
N GLY A 184 25.13 16.25 14.10
CA GLY A 184 23.97 16.43 14.97
C GLY A 184 22.64 15.88 14.42
N LYS A 185 22.63 15.42 13.17
CA LYS A 185 21.47 14.86 12.45
C LYS A 185 21.54 13.35 12.27
N VAL A 186 22.71 12.74 12.52
CA VAL A 186 22.92 11.29 12.41
C VAL A 186 22.06 10.58 13.45
N GLY A 187 21.17 9.70 12.98
CA GLY A 187 20.24 8.96 13.83
C GLY A 187 19.14 9.81 14.48
N GLU A 188 19.01 11.10 14.11
CA GLU A 188 17.95 11.98 14.60
C GLU A 188 16.69 11.79 13.76
N GLY A 189 15.59 11.37 14.39
CA GLY A 189 14.28 11.22 13.73
C GLY A 189 14.19 10.04 12.75
N GLY A 190 15.23 9.21 12.66
CA GLY A 190 15.29 8.02 11.81
C GLY A 190 16.57 7.23 12.07
N VAL A 191 16.71 6.09 11.39
CA VAL A 191 17.92 5.27 11.44
C VAL A 191 18.97 5.78 10.44
N ALA A 192 20.23 5.86 10.87
CA ALA A 192 21.37 6.16 10.01
C ALA A 192 21.80 4.91 9.21
N ILE A 193 21.86 4.98 7.89
CA ILE A 193 22.28 3.89 7.00
C ILE A 193 23.18 4.43 5.90
N ASP A 194 24.47 4.15 6.00
CA ASP A 194 25.46 4.57 5.01
C ASP A 194 25.87 3.39 4.11
N THR A 195 25.89 2.18 4.66
CA THR A 195 26.48 1.00 4.02
C THR A 195 25.55 -0.20 3.93
N VAL A 196 25.95 -1.21 3.14
CA VAL A 196 25.25 -2.50 3.07
C VAL A 196 25.35 -3.23 4.42
N GLU A 197 26.45 -3.04 5.14
CA GLU A 197 26.68 -3.60 6.47
C GLU A 197 25.63 -3.07 7.46
N ASP A 198 25.28 -1.79 7.41
CA ASP A 198 24.24 -1.21 8.27
C ASP A 198 22.87 -1.80 7.93
N MET A 199 22.57 -1.99 6.65
CA MET A 199 21.35 -2.67 6.20
C MET A 199 21.27 -4.13 6.66
N VAL A 200 22.41 -4.83 6.73
CA VAL A 200 22.50 -6.18 7.29
C VAL A 200 22.15 -6.17 8.77
N ARG A 201 22.73 -5.24 9.55
CA ARG A 201 22.48 -5.10 10.99
C ARG A 201 21.04 -4.69 11.29
N LEU A 202 20.49 -3.76 10.50
CA LEU A 202 19.12 -3.25 10.64
C LEU A 202 18.07 -4.37 10.61
N TYR A 203 18.25 -5.37 9.76
CA TYR A 203 17.32 -6.49 9.61
C TYR A 203 17.86 -7.81 10.18
N ASP A 204 18.88 -7.78 11.02
CA ASP A 204 19.42 -9.00 11.61
C ASP A 204 18.37 -9.70 12.49
N GLY A 205 18.45 -11.04 12.54
CA GLY A 205 17.45 -11.88 13.20
C GLY A 205 16.12 -12.06 12.45
N PHE A 206 15.85 -11.33 11.37
CA PHE A 206 14.67 -11.55 10.52
C PHE A 206 14.97 -12.40 9.28
N ASP A 207 14.08 -13.33 8.94
CA ASP A 207 14.11 -14.08 7.68
C ASP A 207 13.43 -13.28 6.56
N LEU A 208 14.24 -12.56 5.78
CA LEU A 208 13.78 -11.68 4.69
C LEU A 208 13.09 -12.43 3.55
N GLY A 209 13.37 -13.73 3.38
CA GLY A 209 12.77 -14.58 2.36
C GLY A 209 11.46 -15.24 2.79
N SER A 210 11.08 -15.09 4.06
CA SER A 210 9.89 -15.69 4.64
C SER A 210 8.61 -15.12 4.02
N PRO A 211 7.59 -15.95 3.75
CA PRO A 211 6.28 -15.46 3.36
C PRO A 211 5.64 -14.59 4.46
N ASN A 212 6.09 -14.67 5.72
CA ASN A 212 5.54 -13.90 6.84
C ASN A 212 6.34 -12.63 7.15
N PHE A 213 7.33 -12.28 6.34
CA PHE A 213 8.12 -11.06 6.50
C PHE A 213 7.82 -10.08 5.36
N SER A 214 7.72 -8.79 5.69
CA SER A 214 7.60 -7.72 4.70
C SER A 214 8.22 -6.43 5.23
N ALA A 215 9.23 -5.91 4.51
CA ALA A 215 9.86 -4.64 4.84
C ALA A 215 9.27 -3.48 4.02
N SER A 216 8.93 -2.38 4.67
CA SER A 216 8.58 -1.12 4.02
C SER A 216 9.67 -0.09 4.32
N MET A 217 10.15 0.63 3.31
CA MET A 217 11.20 1.63 3.45
C MET A 217 10.71 2.99 2.97
N THR A 218 10.62 3.95 3.90
CA THR A 218 10.16 5.32 3.62
C THR A 218 11.34 6.17 3.15
N ILE A 219 11.70 6.01 1.88
CA ILE A 219 12.81 6.70 1.23
C ILE A 219 12.40 7.10 -0.20
N SER A 220 12.82 8.29 -0.64
CA SER A 220 12.51 8.82 -1.98
C SER A 220 13.76 9.09 -2.80
N GLY A 221 14.53 10.15 -2.49
CA GLY A 221 15.66 10.60 -3.30
C GLY A 221 16.68 9.48 -3.61
N PRO A 222 17.28 8.85 -2.59
CA PRO A 222 18.24 7.76 -2.76
C PRO A 222 17.57 6.38 -2.72
N ALA A 223 16.27 6.29 -3.03
CA ALA A 223 15.53 5.02 -3.04
C ALA A 223 16.18 3.91 -3.90
N PRO A 224 16.73 4.16 -5.10
CA PRO A 224 17.41 3.12 -5.88
C PRO A 224 18.61 2.52 -5.13
N ILE A 225 19.35 3.35 -4.40
CA ILE A 225 20.56 2.96 -3.65
C ILE A 225 20.15 2.13 -2.42
N ILE A 226 19.20 2.62 -1.62
CA ILE A 226 18.68 1.89 -0.46
C ILE A 226 18.04 0.56 -0.85
N MET A 227 17.32 0.49 -1.99
CA MET A 227 16.80 -0.77 -2.51
C MET A 227 17.93 -1.74 -2.88
N ALA A 228 18.99 -1.25 -3.54
CA ALA A 228 20.15 -2.06 -3.88
C ALA A 228 20.87 -2.57 -2.62
N MET A 229 21.02 -1.74 -1.59
CA MET A 229 21.58 -2.13 -0.30
C MET A 229 20.74 -3.23 0.37
N TYR A 230 19.41 -3.10 0.36
CA TYR A 230 18.51 -4.11 0.89
C TYR A 230 18.62 -5.45 0.15
N ILE A 231 18.66 -5.42 -1.19
CA ILE A 231 18.87 -6.62 -2.02
C ILE A 231 20.22 -7.26 -1.73
N ALA A 232 21.28 -6.45 -1.61
CA ALA A 232 22.63 -6.91 -1.31
C ALA A 232 22.70 -7.54 0.10
N ALA A 233 22.12 -6.89 1.11
CA ALA A 233 22.04 -7.40 2.48
C ALA A 233 21.30 -8.75 2.54
N ALA A 234 20.15 -8.87 1.85
CA ALA A 234 19.43 -10.12 1.75
C ALA A 234 20.24 -11.21 1.03
N THR A 235 20.89 -10.87 -0.09
CA THR A 235 21.70 -11.79 -0.89
C THR A 235 22.91 -12.30 -0.11
N ARG A 236 23.57 -11.44 0.68
CA ARG A 236 24.69 -11.84 1.55
C ARG A 236 24.26 -12.84 2.63
N ARG A 237 23.05 -12.69 3.18
CA ARG A 237 22.53 -13.55 4.25
C ARG A 237 21.90 -14.86 3.75
N PHE A 238 21.24 -14.84 2.60
CA PHE A 238 20.39 -15.96 2.15
C PHE A 238 20.71 -16.46 0.72
N GLY A 239 21.72 -15.88 0.07
CA GLY A 239 22.08 -16.17 -1.32
C GLY A 239 21.14 -15.52 -2.34
N PRO A 240 21.51 -15.53 -3.64
CA PRO A 240 20.78 -14.80 -4.69
C PRO A 240 19.36 -15.31 -4.94
N LYS A 241 19.05 -16.56 -4.56
CA LYS A 241 17.71 -17.15 -4.71
C LYS A 241 16.65 -16.51 -3.79
N VAL A 242 17.04 -15.64 -2.86
CA VAL A 242 16.11 -14.92 -1.98
C VAL A 242 15.42 -13.76 -2.69
N VAL A 243 16.07 -13.13 -3.68
CA VAL A 243 15.59 -11.92 -4.36
C VAL A 243 14.12 -12.02 -4.83
N PRO A 244 13.69 -13.07 -5.55
CA PRO A 244 12.30 -13.18 -5.99
C PRO A 244 11.30 -13.47 -4.84
N LYS A 245 11.79 -13.82 -3.64
CA LYS A 245 10.96 -14.06 -2.45
C LYS A 245 10.75 -12.81 -1.61
N LEU A 246 11.59 -11.79 -1.77
CA LEU A 246 11.54 -10.55 -1.00
C LEU A 246 10.17 -9.87 -1.15
N ARG A 247 9.48 -9.67 -0.03
CA ARG A 247 8.21 -8.94 0.03
C ARG A 247 8.44 -7.58 0.67
N GLY A 248 7.87 -6.54 0.09
CA GLY A 248 8.04 -5.21 0.66
C GLY A 248 7.62 -4.07 -0.24
N THR A 249 7.92 -2.87 0.23
CA THR A 249 7.55 -1.63 -0.44
C THR A 249 8.66 -0.61 -0.26
N ILE A 250 8.96 0.13 -1.31
CA ILE A 250 9.78 1.33 -1.23
C ILE A 250 8.94 2.53 -1.65
N GLN A 251 9.11 3.68 -0.99
CA GLN A 251 8.22 4.82 -1.18
C GLN A 251 8.39 5.46 -2.57
N ALA A 252 9.61 5.92 -2.90
CA ALA A 252 10.06 6.32 -4.24
C ALA A 252 9.11 7.25 -5.04
N ASP A 253 8.28 8.06 -4.37
CA ASP A 253 7.35 8.98 -5.01
C ASP A 253 7.99 10.37 -5.10
N ILE A 254 8.61 10.68 -6.24
CA ILE A 254 9.28 11.97 -6.44
C ILE A 254 8.31 13.16 -6.52
N PHE A 255 7.08 12.94 -7.00
CA PHE A 255 6.15 14.04 -7.17
C PHE A 255 5.67 14.59 -5.83
N LYS A 256 5.46 13.72 -4.83
CA LYS A 256 5.18 14.20 -3.46
C LYS A 256 6.38 14.88 -2.81
N GLU A 257 7.62 14.54 -3.20
CA GLU A 257 8.78 15.27 -2.71
C GLU A 257 8.75 16.74 -3.12
N VAL A 258 8.58 17.00 -4.41
CA VAL A 258 8.55 18.37 -4.94
C VAL A 258 7.36 19.16 -4.41
N GLN A 259 6.24 18.49 -4.14
CA GLN A 259 5.02 19.14 -3.67
C GLN A 259 5.06 19.45 -2.17
N ALA A 260 5.60 18.53 -1.35
CA ALA A 260 5.33 18.57 0.08
C ALA A 260 6.34 17.88 1.00
N GLN A 261 7.29 17.07 0.55
CA GLN A 261 8.21 16.39 1.49
C GLN A 261 9.64 16.96 1.43
N ASN A 262 10.02 17.57 0.31
CA ASN A 262 11.27 18.30 0.10
C ASN A 262 12.57 17.47 0.23
N GLU A 263 12.51 16.15 0.03
CA GLU A 263 13.69 15.25 0.01
C GLU A 263 14.12 14.97 -1.45
N THR A 264 14.08 16.00 -2.30
CA THR A 264 14.48 15.89 -3.71
C THR A 264 15.98 16.15 -3.85
N ILE A 265 16.72 15.13 -4.27
CA ILE A 265 18.18 15.22 -4.53
C ILE A 265 18.44 15.54 -6.01
N PHE A 266 17.77 14.83 -6.92
CA PHE A 266 17.95 14.98 -8.37
C PHE A 266 16.80 15.78 -8.99
N PRO A 267 17.00 16.40 -10.17
CA PRO A 267 15.89 16.95 -10.94
C PRO A 267 14.81 15.89 -11.22
N ILE A 268 13.58 16.35 -11.52
CA ILE A 268 12.41 15.49 -11.68
C ILE A 268 12.63 14.41 -12.76
N GLU A 269 13.21 14.78 -13.89
CA GLU A 269 13.35 13.86 -15.02
C GLU A 269 14.31 12.69 -14.74
N PRO A 270 15.54 12.90 -14.24
CA PRO A 270 16.41 11.82 -13.76
C PRO A 270 15.74 10.97 -12.67
N SER A 271 15.06 11.59 -11.70
CA SER A 271 14.37 10.86 -10.63
C SER A 271 13.28 9.92 -11.17
N LEU A 272 12.51 10.38 -12.16
CA LEU A 272 11.50 9.55 -12.84
C LEU A 272 12.12 8.44 -13.68
N ARG A 273 13.32 8.67 -14.24
CA ARG A 273 14.07 7.62 -14.94
C ARG A 273 14.49 6.53 -13.97
N PHE A 274 15.10 6.88 -12.84
CA PHE A 274 15.48 5.91 -11.81
C PHE A 274 14.29 5.08 -11.33
N LEU A 275 13.14 5.74 -11.10
CA LEU A 275 11.92 5.03 -10.73
C LEU A 275 11.46 4.06 -11.84
N THR A 276 11.58 4.44 -13.11
CA THR A 276 11.22 3.55 -14.22
C THR A 276 12.13 2.33 -14.25
N ASP A 277 13.44 2.52 -14.05
CA ASP A 277 14.41 1.43 -13.99
C ASP A 277 14.13 0.50 -12.79
N MET A 278 13.75 1.05 -11.63
CA MET A 278 13.31 0.27 -10.47
C MET A 278 12.04 -0.55 -10.76
N VAL A 279 11.04 0.04 -11.43
CA VAL A 279 9.82 -0.69 -11.83
C VAL A 279 10.17 -1.81 -12.80
N GLU A 280 10.99 -1.56 -13.81
CA GLU A 280 11.45 -2.59 -14.75
C GLU A 280 12.19 -3.73 -14.04
N PHE A 281 13.13 -3.40 -13.15
CA PHE A 281 13.88 -4.40 -12.39
C PHE A 281 12.95 -5.25 -11.50
N THR A 282 12.10 -4.61 -10.71
CA THR A 282 11.21 -5.29 -9.75
C THR A 282 10.18 -6.18 -10.43
N THR A 283 9.63 -5.77 -11.58
CA THR A 283 8.68 -6.61 -12.34
C THR A 283 9.29 -7.90 -12.87
N ARG A 284 10.60 -7.92 -13.12
CA ARG A 284 11.34 -9.09 -13.61
C ARG A 284 11.91 -9.94 -12.48
N GLU A 285 12.57 -9.30 -11.52
CA GLU A 285 13.41 -9.98 -10.52
C GLU A 285 12.77 -10.05 -9.12
N MET A 286 11.82 -9.17 -8.80
CA MET A 286 11.20 -9.05 -7.46
C MET A 286 9.67 -8.96 -7.54
N PRO A 287 8.97 -10.00 -8.02
CA PRO A 287 7.53 -9.94 -8.31
C PRO A 287 6.63 -9.71 -7.09
N ARG A 288 7.17 -9.78 -5.87
CA ARG A 288 6.47 -9.55 -4.61
C ARG A 288 6.81 -8.20 -3.96
N TRP A 289 7.53 -7.35 -4.68
CA TRP A 289 7.94 -6.03 -4.24
C TRP A 289 7.08 -4.94 -4.88
N TYR A 290 6.70 -3.94 -4.09
CA TYR A 290 6.03 -2.74 -4.58
C TYR A 290 7.10 -1.66 -4.82
N PRO A 291 7.47 -1.35 -6.08
CA PRO A 291 8.56 -0.42 -6.41
C PRO A 291 8.23 1.05 -6.11
N ILE A 292 6.97 1.36 -5.84
CA ILE A 292 6.50 2.70 -5.51
C ILE A 292 5.31 2.60 -4.57
N SER A 293 5.28 3.47 -3.57
CA SER A 293 4.10 3.77 -2.78
C SER A 293 3.67 5.21 -3.06
N ILE A 294 2.70 5.35 -3.96
CA ILE A 294 2.10 6.65 -4.31
C ILE A 294 1.41 7.20 -3.06
N SER A 295 2.04 8.18 -2.42
CA SER A 295 1.73 8.50 -1.02
C SER A 295 0.94 9.80 -0.90
N ARG A 296 -0.01 9.81 0.05
CA ARG A 296 -0.92 10.94 0.33
C ARG A 296 -0.65 11.62 1.67
N SER A 297 0.00 10.92 2.60
CA SER A 297 0.10 11.29 4.02
C SER A 297 0.68 12.69 4.20
N ILE A 298 1.82 12.98 3.57
CA ILE A 298 2.52 14.26 3.76
C ILE A 298 1.75 15.48 3.21
N ASN A 299 1.04 15.31 2.08
CA ASN A 299 0.18 16.34 1.51
C ASN A 299 -0.98 16.70 2.46
N SER A 300 -1.50 15.71 3.20
CA SER A 300 -2.55 15.93 4.20
C SER A 300 -2.00 16.61 5.47
N VAL A 301 -0.78 16.26 5.89
CA VAL A 301 -0.09 16.85 7.06
C VAL A 301 0.23 18.33 6.84
N ARG A 302 0.61 18.73 5.61
CA ARG A 302 0.84 20.15 5.26
C ARG A 302 -0.44 20.95 4.95
N GLY A 303 -1.62 20.44 5.28
CA GLY A 303 -2.87 21.19 5.22
C GLY A 303 -3.60 21.22 3.87
N CYS A 304 -3.16 20.47 2.86
CA CYS A 304 -3.89 20.34 1.59
C CYS A 304 -5.08 19.37 1.73
N ARG A 305 -6.13 19.80 2.43
CA ARG A 305 -7.36 19.00 2.58
C ARG A 305 -8.23 19.17 1.31
N PHE A 306 -8.81 18.06 0.82
CA PHE A 306 -9.58 17.88 -0.43
C PHE A 306 -8.82 17.83 -1.78
N PHE A 307 -7.84 18.69 -2.07
CA PHE A 307 -7.11 18.62 -3.36
C PHE A 307 -6.09 17.47 -3.45
N SER A 308 -5.70 16.88 -2.31
CA SER A 308 -4.66 15.85 -2.21
C SER A 308 -5.05 14.51 -2.87
N ILE A 309 -6.33 14.10 -2.81
CA ILE A 309 -6.80 12.87 -3.49
C ILE A 309 -6.64 13.03 -5.00
N ALA A 310 -7.10 14.16 -5.55
CA ALA A 310 -7.01 14.45 -6.97
C ALA A 310 -5.56 14.64 -7.44
N LEU A 311 -4.69 15.31 -6.67
CA LEU A 311 -3.30 15.51 -7.08
C LEU A 311 -2.49 14.20 -7.09
N SER A 312 -2.63 13.38 -6.04
CA SER A 312 -1.89 12.11 -5.92
C SER A 312 -2.36 11.08 -6.95
N THR A 313 -3.67 10.96 -7.18
CA THR A 313 -4.22 10.02 -8.19
C THR A 313 -4.26 10.57 -9.62
N ARG A 314 -4.18 11.90 -9.85
CA ARG A 314 -4.13 12.46 -11.21
C ARG A 314 -2.72 12.79 -11.68
N ASN A 315 -1.79 13.20 -10.83
CA ASN A 315 -0.44 13.59 -11.29
C ASN A 315 0.56 12.45 -11.15
N THR A 316 0.56 11.75 -10.01
CA THR A 316 1.60 10.75 -9.69
C THR A 316 1.31 9.41 -10.37
N SER A 317 0.15 8.78 -10.09
CA SER A 317 -0.17 7.48 -10.71
C SER A 317 -0.30 7.54 -12.23
N ARG A 318 -0.83 8.65 -12.79
CA ARG A 318 -0.97 8.82 -14.24
C ARG A 318 0.36 9.02 -14.95
N SER A 319 1.29 9.78 -14.37
CA SER A 319 2.60 10.02 -14.96
C SER A 319 3.52 8.79 -14.84
N HIS A 320 3.41 8.05 -13.74
CA HIS A 320 4.16 6.79 -13.58
C HIS A 320 3.62 5.70 -14.52
N ALA A 321 2.29 5.55 -14.61
CA ALA A 321 1.69 4.57 -15.53
C ALA A 321 1.94 4.91 -17.01
N SER A 322 1.94 6.20 -17.39
CA SER A 322 2.23 6.58 -18.78
C SER A 322 3.68 6.32 -19.17
N ARG A 323 4.65 6.63 -18.28
CA ARG A 323 6.08 6.41 -18.53
C ARG A 323 6.49 4.94 -18.50
N ALA A 324 5.98 4.17 -17.52
CA ALA A 324 6.19 2.72 -17.48
C ALA A 324 5.68 2.03 -18.76
N ALA A 325 4.66 2.61 -19.40
CA ALA A 325 4.05 2.05 -20.59
C ALA A 325 4.51 2.70 -21.92
N SER A 326 5.43 3.67 -21.91
CA SER A 326 5.86 4.40 -23.13
C SER A 326 7.31 4.15 -23.55
N GLY A 327 8.21 3.73 -22.65
CA GLY A 327 9.64 3.57 -22.97
C GLY A 327 10.30 4.82 -23.60
N ARG A 328 9.61 5.98 -23.54
CA ARG A 328 10.00 7.24 -24.17
C ARG A 328 9.57 8.42 -23.30
N SER A 329 10.48 9.37 -23.22
CA SER A 329 10.46 10.61 -22.45
C SER A 329 9.58 11.68 -23.09
N GLU A 330 8.27 11.65 -22.85
CA GLU A 330 7.45 12.84 -23.07
C GLU A 330 6.62 13.18 -21.82
N CYS A 331 6.86 14.38 -21.30
CA CYS A 331 6.17 14.94 -20.16
C CYS A 331 4.88 15.62 -20.65
N VAL A 332 3.71 15.10 -20.27
CA VAL A 332 2.39 15.60 -20.73
C VAL A 332 2.04 16.99 -20.17
N THR A 333 2.89 17.59 -19.32
CA THR A 333 2.62 18.88 -18.68
C THR A 333 2.94 20.12 -19.54
N CYS A 334 3.56 19.98 -20.72
CA CYS A 334 3.88 21.14 -21.57
C CYS A 334 2.83 21.50 -22.64
N SER A 335 1.78 20.70 -22.85
CA SER A 335 0.82 20.94 -23.94
C SER A 335 -0.48 21.67 -23.52
N ALA A 336 -0.77 21.80 -22.22
CA ALA A 336 -2.08 22.28 -21.75
C ALA A 336 -2.16 23.77 -21.34
N ARG A 337 -1.13 24.59 -21.61
CA ARG A 337 -1.27 26.06 -21.51
C ARG A 337 -0.58 26.72 -22.70
N GLY A 338 -1.38 27.16 -23.66
CA GLY A 338 -0.96 28.03 -24.75
C GLY A 338 -0.55 29.42 -24.24
N GLN A 339 0.56 29.51 -23.53
CA GLN A 339 1.25 30.76 -23.23
C GLN A 339 2.75 30.58 -23.52
N LYS A 340 3.16 31.01 -24.71
CA LYS A 340 4.56 31.38 -24.95
C LYS A 340 4.90 32.55 -24.03
N ARG A 341 5.62 32.30 -22.94
CA ARG A 341 6.38 33.34 -22.24
C ARG A 341 7.84 32.89 -22.14
N SER A 342 8.70 33.65 -22.80
CA SER A 342 10.15 33.50 -22.79
C SER A 342 10.67 33.67 -21.36
N PHE A 343 11.26 32.62 -20.78
CA PHE A 343 12.04 32.72 -19.54
C PHE A 343 13.49 33.07 -19.90
N THR A 344 13.69 34.27 -20.42
CA THR A 344 14.96 35.00 -20.39
C THR A 344 14.71 36.20 -19.52
N ASN A 345 15.05 36.10 -18.23
CA ASN A 345 15.34 37.19 -17.27
C ASN A 345 15.05 36.72 -15.84
N TYR A 346 15.88 35.82 -15.30
CA TYR A 346 16.15 35.75 -13.85
C TYR A 346 17.52 35.09 -13.65
N ILE A 347 18.56 35.72 -14.21
CA ILE A 347 19.96 35.51 -13.80
C ILE A 347 20.49 36.90 -13.46
N ARG A 348 20.34 37.33 -12.20
CA ARG A 348 21.17 38.40 -11.64
C ARG A 348 22.43 37.74 -11.09
N LYS A 349 23.53 37.85 -11.86
CA LYS A 349 24.89 37.63 -11.36
C LYS A 349 25.15 38.52 -10.14
N PRO A 350 25.79 38.05 -9.06
CA PRO A 350 26.45 38.95 -8.14
C PRO A 350 27.69 39.50 -8.84
N ALA A 351 27.68 40.82 -9.08
CA ALA A 351 28.85 41.55 -9.53
C ALA A 351 29.86 41.59 -8.38
N GLY A 352 31.13 41.29 -8.68
CA GLY A 352 32.23 41.47 -7.77
C GLY A 352 32.34 42.93 -7.32
N ALA A 353 32.64 43.11 -6.05
CA ALA A 353 33.25 44.31 -5.51
C ALA A 353 34.70 43.97 -5.14
N ARG A 354 35.56 44.93 -5.46
CA ARG A 354 37.02 44.93 -5.28
C ARG A 354 37.45 44.85 -3.82
#